data_AF-A0A2S8FX82-F1
#
_entry.id   AF-A0A2S8FX82-F1
#
_cell.length_a   1.000
_cell.length_b   1.000
_cell.length_c   1.000
_cell.angle_alpha   90.00
_cell.angle_beta   90.00
_cell.angle_gamma   90.00
#
_symmetry.space_group_name_H-M   'P 1'
#
loop_
_entity.id
_entity.type
_entity.pdbx_description
1 polymer ?
#
loop_
_entity_poly.entity_id
_entity_poly.type
_entity_poly.pdbx_seq_one_letter_code
_entity_poly.pdbx_strand_id
1 'polypeptide(L)'
;MICRVPTFYFLIGMLCVSLAWGENLVAAVVYLKGDDEPIAGYLESSDNQTIRLRIPASAGEDVHQTIDRSEIELLLQPVTADRLEQLSPDNPKAYREYAEELVEKKSDPDARETATRLFLIAAYLDPQKEGRSALLGMTPLMNDAQGVRQLRAMAYLLGPEHDVSLLGGTSQEEIARGVPLSEEQRSEVIEVLHMLRQSKRVEARQLLQREEIRAAMRQGTNKITPEECLTLSNGTCPGCTPGEIPNYMLQKLVAAEYELSSSGASEAMQTEWGYYLDGNFLQALPVLSLQNGTRFDPQKCLYRDGQWIEP
;
A
#
# COMPACT_ATOMS: atom_id res chain seq x y z
N MET A 1 -38.59 2.78 69.31
CA MET A 1 -37.61 2.43 68.26
C MET A 1 -38.34 2.42 66.93
N ILE A 2 -38.17 3.46 66.12
CA ILE A 2 -38.79 3.60 64.80
C ILE A 2 -37.63 3.65 63.81
N CYS A 3 -37.41 2.56 63.08
CA CYS A 3 -36.40 2.49 62.02
C CYS A 3 -36.93 3.18 60.77
N ARG A 4 -36.28 4.29 60.39
CA ARG A 4 -36.47 4.95 59.09
C ARG A 4 -35.62 4.25 58.03
N VAL A 5 -36.27 3.78 56.97
CA VAL A 5 -35.62 3.26 55.75
C VAL A 5 -35.37 4.44 54.80
N PRO A 6 -34.17 4.59 54.19
CA PRO A 6 -33.92 5.66 53.25
C PRO A 6 -34.42 5.28 51.85
N THR A 7 -35.16 6.21 51.26
CA THR A 7 -35.68 6.20 49.89
C THR A 7 -34.52 6.37 48.91
N PHE A 8 -34.20 5.32 48.15
CA PHE A 8 -33.25 5.37 47.04
C PHE A 8 -33.92 6.04 45.83
N TYR A 9 -33.46 7.25 45.48
CA TYR A 9 -33.81 7.91 44.22
C TYR A 9 -33.03 7.26 43.08
N PHE A 10 -33.74 6.56 42.18
CA PHE A 10 -33.22 6.04 40.92
C PHE A 10 -33.01 7.22 39.95
N LEU A 11 -31.75 7.60 39.74
CA LEU A 11 -31.32 8.62 38.79
C LEU A 11 -31.24 7.95 37.41
N ILE A 12 -32.28 8.10 36.60
CA ILE A 12 -32.31 7.67 35.19
C ILE A 12 -31.35 8.60 34.43
N GLY A 13 -30.10 8.16 34.28
CA GLY A 13 -29.13 8.79 33.39
C GLY A 13 -29.57 8.57 31.94
N MET A 14 -30.10 9.61 31.32
CA MET A 14 -30.40 9.68 29.89
C MET A 14 -29.05 9.65 29.14
N LEU A 15 -28.58 8.44 28.85
CA LEU A 15 -27.42 8.20 28.00
C LEU A 15 -27.82 8.59 26.57
N CYS A 16 -27.63 9.86 26.20
CA CYS A 16 -27.63 10.29 24.81
C CYS A 16 -26.46 9.57 24.11
N VAL A 17 -26.74 8.38 23.59
CA VAL A 17 -25.90 7.73 22.58
C VAL A 17 -26.03 8.61 21.34
N SER A 18 -25.11 9.57 21.20
CA SER A 18 -24.83 10.21 19.93
C SER A 18 -24.37 9.10 19.01
N LEU A 19 -25.32 8.52 18.27
CA LEU A 19 -25.03 7.82 17.04
C LEU A 19 -24.22 8.84 16.22
N ALA A 20 -22.91 8.64 16.14
CA ALA A 20 -22.10 9.30 15.16
C ALA A 20 -22.54 8.70 13.84
N TRP A 21 -23.51 9.33 13.19
CA TRP A 21 -23.86 9.00 11.81
C TRP A 21 -22.61 9.35 11.04
N GLY A 22 -21.86 8.34 10.60
CA GLY A 22 -20.69 8.55 9.76
C GLY A 22 -21.20 9.21 8.48
N GLU A 23 -21.00 10.52 8.36
CA GLU A 23 -21.28 11.22 7.12
C GLU A 23 -20.33 10.63 6.07
N ASN A 24 -20.92 10.00 5.05
CA ASN A 24 -20.18 9.57 3.88
C ASN A 24 -19.73 10.82 3.14
N LEU A 25 -18.55 11.32 3.49
CA LEU A 25 -17.95 12.47 2.85
C LEU A 25 -17.53 12.08 1.43
N VAL A 26 -18.07 12.78 0.44
CA VAL A 26 -17.79 12.53 -0.98
C VAL A 26 -16.45 13.16 -1.34
N ALA A 27 -15.52 12.41 -1.94
CA ALA A 27 -14.29 13.05 -2.40
C ALA A 27 -14.51 13.97 -3.59
N ALA A 28 -13.67 14.98 -3.67
CA ALA A 28 -13.67 15.95 -4.73
C ALA A 28 -12.24 16.35 -5.10
N VAL A 29 -12.02 16.54 -6.40
CA VAL A 29 -10.81 17.15 -6.95
C VAL A 29 -11.19 18.51 -7.52
N VAL A 30 -10.54 19.55 -7.03
CA VAL A 30 -10.83 20.95 -7.37
C VAL A 30 -9.65 21.55 -8.11
N TYR A 31 -9.90 22.01 -9.32
CA TYR A 31 -8.96 22.81 -10.11
C TYR A 31 -9.30 24.28 -9.90
N LEU A 32 -8.35 25.05 -9.40
CA LEU A 32 -8.48 26.49 -9.20
C LEU A 32 -7.98 27.26 -10.43
N LYS A 33 -8.53 28.44 -10.66
CA LYS A 33 -8.14 29.31 -11.77
C LYS A 33 -6.71 29.80 -11.59
N GLY A 34 -5.82 29.38 -12.50
CA GLY A 34 -4.43 29.84 -12.54
C GLY A 34 -3.47 29.00 -11.70
N ASP A 35 -3.95 27.95 -11.02
CA ASP A 35 -3.10 26.98 -10.32
C ASP A 35 -2.91 25.72 -11.19
N ASP A 36 -1.67 25.23 -11.27
CA ASP A 36 -1.33 24.03 -12.06
C ASP A 36 -1.62 22.72 -11.30
N GLU A 37 -1.67 22.77 -9.97
CA GLU A 37 -1.88 21.59 -9.11
C GLU A 37 -3.31 21.56 -8.55
N PRO A 38 -4.09 20.48 -8.77
CA PRO A 38 -5.42 20.37 -8.22
C PRO A 38 -5.40 20.06 -6.72
N ILE A 39 -6.44 20.53 -6.02
CA ILE A 39 -6.66 20.23 -4.60
C ILE A 39 -7.58 19.01 -4.50
N ALA A 40 -7.07 17.91 -3.96
CA ALA A 40 -7.84 16.68 -3.70
C ALA A 40 -8.19 16.56 -2.21
N GLY A 41 -9.46 16.30 -1.90
CA GLY A 41 -9.92 16.13 -0.52
C GLY A 41 -11.35 15.60 -0.43
N TYR A 42 -11.91 15.61 0.77
CA TYR A 42 -13.28 15.18 1.05
C TYR A 42 -14.20 16.39 1.21
N LEU A 43 -15.30 16.44 0.47
CA LEU A 43 -16.28 17.51 0.51
C LEU A 43 -17.13 17.42 1.78
N GLU A 44 -16.95 18.37 2.70
CA GLU A 44 -17.70 18.47 3.96
C GLU A 44 -19.00 19.25 3.79
N SER A 45 -18.94 20.34 3.03
CA SER A 45 -20.12 21.14 2.73
C SER A 45 -19.94 21.85 1.39
N SER A 46 -21.07 22.13 0.77
CA SER A 46 -21.14 22.74 -0.54
C SER A 46 -22.37 23.62 -0.59
N ASP A 47 -22.17 24.94 -0.58
CA ASP A 47 -23.25 25.92 -0.75
C ASP A 47 -23.10 26.63 -2.11
N ASN A 48 -23.86 27.69 -2.35
CA ASN A 48 -23.84 28.41 -3.63
C ASN A 48 -22.60 29.32 -3.81
N GLN A 49 -21.84 29.61 -2.74
CA GLN A 49 -20.72 30.54 -2.73
C GLN A 49 -19.39 29.85 -2.48
N THR A 50 -19.36 28.88 -1.57
CA THR A 50 -18.14 28.23 -1.08
C THR A 50 -18.29 26.72 -1.06
N ILE A 51 -17.14 26.04 -1.11
CA ILE A 51 -17.02 24.62 -0.77
C ILE A 51 -16.03 24.49 0.38
N ARG A 52 -16.26 23.51 1.26
CA ARG A 52 -15.32 23.13 2.30
C ARG A 52 -14.78 21.74 2.04
N LEU A 53 -13.47 21.64 1.93
CA LEU A 53 -12.73 20.41 1.74
C LEU A 53 -11.95 20.05 3.01
N ARG A 54 -11.97 18.77 3.35
CA ARG A 54 -11.06 18.15 4.32
C ARG A 54 -9.96 17.42 3.58
N ILE A 55 -8.74 17.90 3.70
CA ILE A 55 -7.56 17.42 2.98
C ILE A 55 -6.71 16.60 3.95
N PRO A 56 -6.50 15.29 3.70
CA PRO A 56 -5.69 14.46 4.59
C PRO A 56 -4.22 14.85 4.47
N ALA A 57 -3.59 15.31 5.57
CA ALA A 57 -2.15 15.60 5.57
C ALA A 57 -1.32 14.35 5.89
N SER A 58 -0.10 14.28 5.37
CA SER A 58 0.85 13.19 5.65
C SER A 58 1.26 13.08 7.13
N ALA A 59 1.05 14.14 7.92
CA ALA A 59 1.34 14.19 9.35
C ALA A 59 0.18 13.72 10.25
N GLY A 60 -0.95 13.30 9.66
CA GLY A 60 -2.08 12.71 10.38
C GLY A 60 -3.13 13.70 10.90
N GLU A 61 -2.87 15.01 10.83
CA GLU A 61 -3.90 16.03 11.07
C GLU A 61 -4.56 16.44 9.75
N ASP A 62 -5.89 16.39 9.69
CA ASP A 62 -6.65 16.82 8.52
C ASP A 62 -6.61 18.36 8.41
N VAL A 63 -6.41 18.87 7.19
CA VAL A 63 -6.44 20.31 6.89
C VAL A 63 -7.80 20.65 6.29
N HIS A 64 -8.53 21.58 6.92
CA HIS A 64 -9.80 22.06 6.39
C HIS A 64 -9.58 23.34 5.57
N GLN A 65 -10.02 23.32 4.31
CA GLN A 65 -9.88 24.45 3.39
C GLN A 65 -11.26 24.88 2.88
N THR A 66 -11.56 26.18 3.00
CA THR A 66 -12.75 26.79 2.39
C THR A 66 -12.32 27.47 1.09
N ILE A 67 -13.00 27.17 -0.01
CA ILE A 67 -12.67 27.67 -1.35
C ILE A 67 -13.90 28.38 -1.91
N ASP A 68 -13.72 29.59 -2.43
CA ASP A 68 -14.78 30.31 -3.12
C ASP A 68 -15.05 29.68 -4.50
N ARG A 69 -16.32 29.41 -4.81
CA ARG A 69 -16.73 28.84 -6.10
C ARG A 69 -16.37 29.71 -7.29
N SER A 70 -16.18 31.02 -7.09
CA SER A 70 -15.69 31.92 -8.13
C SER A 70 -14.23 31.64 -8.53
N GLU A 71 -13.44 31.03 -7.65
CA GLU A 71 -12.03 30.67 -7.89
C GLU A 71 -11.90 29.29 -8.54
N ILE A 72 -12.96 28.46 -8.47
CA ILE A 72 -12.97 27.12 -9.05
C ILE A 72 -13.13 27.20 -10.57
N GLU A 73 -12.23 26.53 -11.29
CA GLU A 73 -12.33 26.28 -12.72
C GLU A 73 -13.12 24.99 -13.00
N LEU A 74 -12.77 23.91 -12.30
CA LEU A 74 -13.40 22.59 -12.47
C LEU A 74 -13.50 21.86 -11.13
N LEU A 75 -14.69 21.33 -10.84
CA LEU A 75 -14.95 20.44 -9.70
C LEU A 75 -15.26 19.04 -10.26
N LEU A 76 -14.38 18.08 -9.97
CA LEU A 76 -14.59 16.67 -10.34
C LEU A 76 -14.97 15.85 -9.12
N GLN A 77 -16.01 15.03 -9.29
CA GLN A 77 -16.39 13.95 -8.37
C GLN A 77 -16.29 12.63 -9.15
N PRO A 78 -15.13 11.95 -9.13
CA PRO A 78 -14.90 10.78 -9.96
C PRO A 78 -15.84 9.62 -9.64
N VAL A 79 -16.24 9.49 -8.38
CA VAL A 79 -17.15 8.44 -7.91
C VAL A 79 -18.56 9.02 -7.78
N THR A 80 -19.50 8.49 -8.55
CA THR A 80 -20.92 8.87 -8.48
C THR A 80 -21.75 7.73 -7.86
N ALA A 81 -22.60 8.08 -6.89
CA ALA A 81 -23.49 7.13 -6.22
C ALA A 81 -24.44 6.44 -7.21
N ASP A 82 -25.06 7.20 -8.10
CA ASP A 82 -25.98 6.69 -9.13
C ASP A 82 -25.34 5.58 -9.98
N ARG A 83 -24.05 5.72 -10.31
CA ARG A 83 -23.34 4.71 -11.10
C ARG A 83 -23.02 3.46 -10.29
N LEU A 84 -22.67 3.61 -9.01
CA LEU A 84 -22.49 2.48 -8.10
C LEU A 84 -23.81 1.72 -7.89
N GLU A 85 -24.93 2.42 -7.81
CA GLU A 85 -26.26 1.81 -7.67
C GLU A 85 -26.67 1.00 -8.90
N GLN A 86 -26.20 1.38 -10.10
CA GLN A 86 -26.46 0.64 -11.33
C GLN A 86 -25.65 -0.66 -11.45
N LEU A 87 -24.64 -0.88 -10.60
CA LEU A 87 -23.88 -2.13 -10.60
C LEU A 87 -24.75 -3.28 -10.05
N SER A 88 -24.59 -4.46 -10.66
CA SER A 88 -25.29 -5.68 -10.29
C SER A 88 -24.30 -6.83 -10.10
N PRO A 89 -24.41 -7.64 -9.03
CA PRO A 89 -23.55 -8.80 -8.78
C PRO A 89 -23.56 -9.83 -9.91
N ASP A 90 -24.63 -9.85 -10.72
CA ASP A 90 -24.76 -10.72 -11.89
C ASP A 90 -23.84 -10.29 -13.06
N ASN A 91 -23.22 -9.11 -12.98
CA ASN A 91 -22.29 -8.60 -13.98
C ASN A 91 -20.93 -8.17 -13.36
N PRO A 92 -20.08 -9.14 -12.95
CA PRO A 92 -18.77 -8.86 -12.34
C PRO A 92 -17.85 -8.00 -13.22
N LYS A 93 -17.97 -8.14 -14.54
CA LYS A 93 -17.21 -7.36 -15.52
C LYS A 93 -17.44 -5.86 -15.39
N ALA A 94 -18.66 -5.42 -15.10
CA ALA A 94 -18.97 -3.99 -14.93
C ALA A 94 -18.25 -3.38 -13.72
N TYR A 95 -18.08 -4.13 -12.64
CA TYR A 95 -17.29 -3.70 -11.49
C TYR A 95 -15.82 -3.49 -11.90
N ARG A 96 -15.21 -4.44 -12.62
CA ARG A 96 -13.83 -4.32 -13.10
C ARG A 96 -13.65 -3.13 -14.04
N GLU A 97 -14.52 -2.98 -15.04
CA GLU A 97 -14.44 -1.90 -16.02
C GLU A 97 -14.55 -0.51 -15.37
N TYR A 98 -15.45 -0.38 -14.40
CA TYR A 98 -15.55 0.88 -13.66
C TYR A 98 -14.34 1.11 -12.75
N ALA A 99 -13.80 0.07 -12.12
CA ALA A 99 -12.56 0.17 -11.36
C ALA A 99 -11.39 0.67 -12.23
N GLU A 100 -11.24 0.16 -13.46
CA GLU A 100 -10.21 0.59 -14.41
C GLU A 100 -10.32 2.08 -14.77
N GLU A 101 -11.55 2.57 -14.98
CA GLU A 101 -11.78 4.01 -15.20
C GLU A 101 -11.35 4.86 -13.99
N LEU A 102 -11.62 4.37 -12.77
CA LEU A 102 -11.23 5.06 -11.53
C LEU A 102 -9.72 5.03 -11.29
N VAL A 103 -9.00 3.98 -11.73
CA VAL A 103 -7.52 3.90 -11.63
C VAL A 103 -6.83 5.04 -12.38
N GLU A 104 -7.41 5.52 -13.49
CA GLU A 104 -6.87 6.66 -14.24
C GLU A 104 -6.89 7.96 -13.41
N LYS A 105 -7.68 8.02 -12.33
CA LYS A 105 -7.82 9.17 -11.43
C LYS A 105 -6.89 9.04 -10.21
N LYS A 106 -5.59 8.83 -10.46
CA LYS A 106 -4.57 8.53 -9.43
C LYS A 106 -4.49 9.52 -8.26
N SER A 107 -4.86 10.78 -8.49
CA SER A 107 -4.82 11.85 -7.47
C SER A 107 -5.99 11.80 -6.49
N ASP A 108 -7.08 11.10 -6.80
CA ASP A 108 -8.27 11.05 -5.96
C ASP A 108 -8.21 9.83 -5.00
N PRO A 109 -8.18 10.05 -3.67
CA PRO A 109 -8.10 8.97 -2.70
C PRO A 109 -9.35 8.06 -2.68
N ASP A 110 -10.53 8.62 -2.90
CA ASP A 110 -11.79 7.85 -2.90
C ASP A 110 -11.97 7.09 -4.21
N ALA A 111 -11.52 7.64 -5.33
CA ALA A 111 -11.44 6.88 -6.58
C ALA A 111 -10.54 5.66 -6.42
N ARG A 112 -9.37 5.80 -5.76
CA ARG A 112 -8.46 4.69 -5.48
C ARG A 112 -9.07 3.65 -4.53
N GLU A 113 -9.70 4.11 -3.45
CA GLU A 113 -10.39 3.25 -2.47
C GLU A 113 -11.55 2.49 -3.12
N THR A 114 -12.40 3.20 -3.87
CA THR A 114 -13.52 2.62 -4.61
C THR A 114 -13.04 1.66 -5.69
N ALA A 115 -12.02 2.01 -6.48
CA ALA A 115 -11.43 1.11 -7.48
C ALA A 115 -10.91 -0.18 -6.84
N THR A 116 -10.20 -0.07 -5.71
CA THR A 116 -9.71 -1.23 -4.94
C THR A 116 -10.88 -2.14 -4.56
N ARG A 117 -11.96 -1.57 -4.01
CA ARG A 117 -13.14 -2.33 -3.60
C ARG A 117 -13.84 -3.00 -4.79
N LEU A 118 -14.02 -2.27 -5.90
CA LEU A 118 -14.66 -2.77 -7.10
C LEU A 118 -13.85 -3.92 -7.75
N PHE A 119 -12.52 -3.83 -7.79
CA PHE A 119 -11.69 -4.94 -8.26
C PHE A 119 -11.84 -6.18 -7.37
N LEU A 120 -11.86 -6.02 -6.05
CA LEU A 120 -12.05 -7.15 -5.14
C LEU A 120 -13.43 -7.80 -5.29
N ILE A 121 -14.48 -6.99 -5.47
CA ILE A 121 -15.83 -7.48 -5.75
C ILE A 121 -15.84 -8.27 -7.06
N ALA A 122 -15.28 -7.72 -8.14
CA ALA A 122 -15.20 -8.40 -9.43
C ALA A 122 -14.44 -9.73 -9.31
N ALA A 123 -13.31 -9.73 -8.61
CA ALA A 123 -12.49 -10.92 -8.39
C ALA A 123 -13.18 -11.97 -7.51
N TYR A 124 -14.03 -11.56 -6.58
CA TYR A 124 -14.79 -12.45 -5.72
C TYR A 124 -15.99 -13.08 -6.45
N LEU A 125 -16.71 -12.28 -7.24
CA LEU A 125 -17.93 -12.73 -7.93
C LEU A 125 -17.64 -13.67 -9.11
N ASP A 126 -16.57 -13.42 -9.89
CA ASP A 126 -16.11 -14.34 -10.94
C ASP A 126 -14.59 -14.55 -10.88
N PRO A 127 -14.10 -15.40 -9.95
CA PRO A 127 -12.67 -15.63 -9.77
C PRO A 127 -11.96 -16.19 -11.00
N GLN A 128 -12.69 -16.96 -11.82
CA GLN A 128 -12.12 -17.65 -12.98
C GLN A 128 -11.92 -16.72 -14.17
N LYS A 129 -12.88 -15.81 -14.43
CA LYS A 129 -12.81 -14.91 -15.59
C LYS A 129 -12.27 -13.54 -15.25
N GLU A 130 -12.79 -12.93 -14.18
CA GLU A 130 -12.48 -11.55 -13.82
C GLU A 130 -11.39 -11.47 -12.74
N GLY A 131 -11.20 -12.52 -11.94
CA GLY A 131 -10.24 -12.56 -10.82
C GLY A 131 -8.82 -12.19 -11.21
N ARG A 132 -8.27 -12.83 -12.25
CA ARG A 132 -6.91 -12.56 -12.73
C ARG A 132 -6.77 -11.10 -13.18
N SER A 133 -7.65 -10.62 -14.07
CA SER A 133 -7.58 -9.26 -14.61
C SER A 133 -7.81 -8.20 -13.55
N ALA A 134 -8.74 -8.41 -12.62
CA ALA A 134 -9.03 -7.47 -11.55
C ALA A 134 -7.85 -7.31 -10.57
N LEU A 135 -7.22 -8.41 -10.16
CA LEU A 135 -6.03 -8.36 -9.30
C LEU A 135 -4.84 -7.68 -9.98
N LEU A 136 -4.65 -7.90 -11.28
CA LEU A 136 -3.61 -7.23 -12.05
C LEU A 136 -3.92 -5.75 -12.26
N GLY A 137 -5.18 -5.39 -12.53
CA GLY A 137 -5.65 -4.00 -12.65
C GLY A 137 -5.51 -3.19 -11.35
N MET A 138 -5.49 -3.87 -10.20
CA MET A 138 -5.27 -3.26 -8.89
C MET A 138 -3.79 -2.96 -8.58
N THR A 139 -2.84 -3.51 -9.34
CA THR A 139 -1.40 -3.30 -9.10
C THR A 139 -0.95 -1.83 -9.09
N PRO A 140 -1.46 -0.92 -9.95
CA PRO A 140 -1.07 0.50 -9.91
C PRO A 140 -1.60 1.24 -8.68
N LEU A 141 -2.54 0.66 -7.92
CA LEU A 141 -3.11 1.26 -6.72
C LEU A 141 -2.26 0.97 -5.46
N MET A 142 -1.34 0.01 -5.53
CA MET A 142 -0.47 -0.38 -4.42
C MET A 142 0.67 0.61 -4.24
N ASN A 143 0.93 0.99 -2.99
CA ASN A 143 2.02 1.92 -2.64
C ASN A 143 3.37 1.22 -2.46
N ASP A 144 3.39 -0.11 -2.32
CA ASP A 144 4.58 -0.88 -2.01
C ASP A 144 4.74 -2.10 -2.92
N ALA A 145 5.99 -2.49 -3.14
CA ALA A 145 6.34 -3.61 -4.01
C ALA A 145 5.90 -4.98 -3.46
N GLN A 146 5.69 -5.10 -2.14
CA GLN A 146 5.23 -6.34 -1.53
C GLN A 146 3.74 -6.58 -1.85
N GLY A 147 2.90 -5.55 -1.75
CA GLY A 147 1.50 -5.60 -2.18
C GLY A 147 1.37 -5.99 -3.64
N VAL A 148 2.16 -5.38 -4.54
CA VAL A 148 2.19 -5.76 -5.96
C VAL A 148 2.55 -7.23 -6.16
N ARG A 149 3.57 -7.74 -5.46
CA ARG A 149 3.95 -9.16 -5.52
C ARG A 149 2.84 -10.08 -5.00
N GLN A 150 2.18 -9.70 -3.91
CA GLN A 150 1.05 -10.46 -3.35
C GLN A 150 -0.11 -10.53 -4.35
N LEU A 151 -0.48 -9.41 -4.98
CA LEU A 151 -1.54 -9.39 -5.99
C LEU A 151 -1.20 -10.23 -7.22
N ARG A 152 0.04 -10.17 -7.70
CA ARG A 152 0.51 -11.02 -8.80
C ARG A 152 0.50 -12.51 -8.44
N ALA A 153 0.92 -12.86 -7.23
CA ALA A 153 0.87 -14.24 -6.74
C ALA A 153 -0.58 -14.74 -6.61
N MET A 154 -1.50 -13.89 -6.13
CA MET A 154 -2.92 -14.23 -6.09
C MET A 154 -3.51 -14.38 -7.50
N ALA A 155 -3.15 -13.51 -8.44
CA ALA A 155 -3.58 -13.61 -9.84
C ALA A 155 -3.07 -14.90 -10.50
N TYR A 156 -1.84 -15.33 -10.17
CA TYR A 156 -1.28 -16.61 -10.59
C TYR A 156 -2.09 -17.80 -10.05
N LEU A 157 -2.49 -17.76 -8.78
CA LEU A 157 -3.26 -18.84 -8.14
C LEU A 157 -4.71 -18.94 -8.67
N LEU A 158 -5.33 -17.82 -9.04
CA LEU A 158 -6.70 -17.81 -9.59
C LEU A 158 -6.74 -18.15 -11.08
N GLY A 159 -5.69 -17.86 -11.83
CA GLY A 159 -5.64 -18.11 -13.27
C GLY A 159 -5.53 -19.60 -13.60
N PRO A 160 -6.36 -20.15 -14.50
CA PRO A 160 -6.29 -21.58 -14.86
C PRO A 160 -4.95 -21.95 -15.52
N GLU A 161 -4.32 -21.00 -16.21
CA GLU A 161 -3.06 -21.19 -16.94
C GLU A 161 -1.83 -21.15 -16.04
N HIS A 162 -1.94 -20.66 -14.79
CA HIS A 162 -0.82 -20.51 -13.86
C HIS A 162 0.42 -19.90 -14.52
N ASP A 163 0.25 -18.71 -15.10
CA ASP A 163 1.29 -18.03 -15.88
C ASP A 163 2.43 -17.57 -14.96
N VAL A 164 3.53 -18.34 -14.94
CA VAL A 164 4.70 -18.11 -14.08
C VAL A 164 5.36 -16.74 -14.34
N SER A 165 5.18 -16.16 -15.54
CA SER A 165 5.72 -14.83 -15.84
C SER A 165 5.16 -13.73 -14.92
N LEU A 166 3.96 -13.93 -14.38
CA LEU A 166 3.34 -13.03 -13.40
C LEU A 166 4.15 -12.94 -12.10
N LEU A 167 4.82 -14.04 -11.71
CA LEU A 167 5.61 -14.10 -10.47
C LEU A 167 6.96 -13.39 -10.61
N GLY A 168 7.54 -13.38 -11.82
CA GLY A 168 8.81 -12.71 -12.11
C GLY A 168 8.71 -11.19 -11.95
N GLY A 169 7.51 -10.65 -12.19
CA GLY A 169 7.27 -9.22 -12.23
C GLY A 169 8.13 -8.50 -13.29
N THR A 170 7.85 -7.23 -13.53
CA THR A 170 8.77 -6.33 -14.26
C THR A 170 10.21 -6.36 -13.71
N SER A 171 10.41 -6.82 -12.48
CA SER A 171 11.71 -6.93 -11.81
C SER A 171 12.64 -8.03 -12.32
N GLN A 172 12.24 -9.06 -13.06
CA GLN A 172 13.27 -9.96 -13.62
C GLN A 172 13.73 -9.51 -15.00
N GLU A 173 12.87 -8.94 -15.84
CA GLU A 173 13.29 -8.46 -17.16
C GLU A 173 13.83 -7.02 -17.16
N GLU A 174 13.42 -6.15 -16.23
CA GLU A 174 14.09 -4.84 -16.06
C GLU A 174 15.41 -4.97 -15.28
N ILE A 175 15.53 -5.91 -14.34
CA ILE A 175 16.83 -6.22 -13.70
C ILE A 175 17.72 -7.03 -14.65
N ALA A 176 17.17 -7.93 -15.50
CA ALA A 176 17.95 -8.65 -16.52
C ALA A 176 18.27 -7.81 -17.77
N ARG A 177 17.61 -6.65 -17.97
CA ARG A 177 18.08 -5.61 -18.91
C ARG A 177 19.07 -4.65 -18.27
N GLY A 178 19.15 -4.61 -16.94
CA GLY A 178 20.32 -4.11 -16.26
C GLY A 178 21.52 -4.96 -16.66
N VAL A 179 22.56 -4.32 -17.17
CA VAL A 179 23.85 -4.99 -17.36
C VAL A 179 24.20 -5.66 -16.02
N PRO A 180 24.47 -6.98 -15.99
CA PRO A 180 24.84 -7.64 -14.74
C PRO A 180 25.99 -6.86 -14.12
N LEU A 181 25.89 -6.60 -12.80
CA LEU A 181 26.94 -5.87 -12.09
C LEU A 181 28.29 -6.48 -12.41
N SER A 182 29.25 -5.63 -12.79
CA SER A 182 30.63 -6.09 -12.87
C SER A 182 31.08 -6.60 -11.51
N GLU A 183 32.04 -7.53 -11.50
CA GLU A 183 32.61 -8.06 -10.26
C GLU A 183 33.16 -6.94 -9.37
N GLU A 184 33.73 -5.90 -9.99
CA GLU A 184 34.21 -4.68 -9.34
C GLU A 184 33.07 -3.92 -8.65
N GLN A 185 31.99 -3.58 -9.38
CA GLN A 185 30.84 -2.88 -8.82
C GLN A 185 30.19 -3.66 -7.67
N ARG A 186 30.10 -4.98 -7.83
CA ARG A 186 29.58 -5.87 -6.79
C ARG A 186 30.46 -5.83 -5.55
N SER A 187 31.78 -5.90 -5.72
CA SER A 187 32.74 -5.83 -4.62
C SER A 187 32.65 -4.48 -3.89
N GLU A 188 32.54 -3.36 -4.62
CA GLU A 188 32.38 -2.03 -4.02
C GLU A 188 31.08 -1.92 -3.22
N VAL A 189 29.96 -2.46 -3.73
CA VAL A 189 28.68 -2.45 -2.99
C VAL A 189 28.80 -3.29 -1.72
N ILE A 190 29.40 -4.48 -1.79
CA ILE A 190 29.64 -5.32 -0.61
C ILE A 190 30.51 -4.59 0.41
N GLU A 191 31.55 -3.89 -0.04
CA GLU A 191 32.44 -3.12 0.82
C GLU A 191 31.67 -2.01 1.57
N VAL A 192 30.79 -1.29 0.88
CA VAL A 192 29.92 -0.27 1.51
C VAL A 192 29.02 -0.89 2.59
N LEU A 193 28.36 -2.02 2.29
CA LEU A 193 27.53 -2.72 3.28
C LEU A 193 28.35 -3.19 4.49
N HIS A 194 29.58 -3.64 4.25
CA HIS A 194 30.52 -4.07 5.28
C HIS A 194 30.96 -2.89 6.17
N MET A 195 31.29 -1.74 5.57
CA MET A 195 31.63 -0.51 6.30
C MET A 195 30.47 -0.05 7.18
N LEU A 196 29.24 -0.09 6.67
CA LEU A 196 28.04 0.23 7.46
C LEU A 196 27.91 -0.70 8.66
N ARG A 197 28.07 -2.02 8.49
CA ARG A 197 28.03 -2.99 9.60
C ARG A 197 29.14 -2.76 10.64
N GLN A 198 30.32 -2.33 10.21
CA GLN A 198 31.44 -2.01 11.09
C GLN A 198 31.32 -0.61 11.76
N SER A 199 30.19 0.07 11.61
CA SER A 199 29.98 1.45 12.08
C SER A 199 30.96 2.47 11.49
N LYS A 200 31.60 2.17 10.35
CA LYS A 200 32.47 3.10 9.59
C LYS A 200 31.63 4.05 8.73
N ARG A 201 30.76 4.82 9.40
CA ARG A 201 29.70 5.62 8.77
C ARG A 201 30.23 6.71 7.84
N VAL A 202 31.37 7.33 8.17
CA VAL A 202 31.94 8.42 7.37
C VAL A 202 32.47 7.90 6.03
N GLU A 203 33.20 6.79 6.04
CA GLU A 203 33.74 6.14 4.84
C GLU A 203 32.62 5.62 3.94
N ALA A 204 31.65 4.91 4.52
CA ALA A 204 30.47 4.43 3.81
C ALA A 204 29.69 5.58 3.16
N ARG A 205 29.53 6.70 3.85
CA ARG A 205 28.83 7.90 3.32
C ARG A 205 29.54 8.48 2.10
N GLN A 206 30.87 8.53 2.09
CA GLN A 206 31.64 9.03 0.96
C GLN A 206 31.45 8.16 -0.29
N LEU A 207 31.46 6.83 -0.11
CA LEU A 207 31.19 5.90 -1.21
C LEU A 207 29.74 5.99 -1.70
N LEU A 208 28.76 6.06 -0.78
CA LEU A 208 27.34 6.22 -1.11
C LEU A 208 27.01 7.54 -1.83
N GLN A 209 27.85 8.56 -1.75
CA GLN A 209 27.65 9.80 -2.52
C GLN A 209 27.89 9.61 -4.02
N ARG A 210 28.69 8.61 -4.41
CA ARG A 210 28.93 8.27 -5.83
C ARG A 210 27.64 7.72 -6.45
N GLU A 211 27.18 8.33 -7.55
CA GLU A 211 25.96 7.89 -8.24
C GLU A 211 26.12 6.47 -8.80
N GLU A 212 27.34 6.10 -9.23
CA GLU A 212 27.66 4.78 -9.76
C GLU A 212 27.38 3.67 -8.73
N ILE A 213 27.81 3.85 -7.48
CA ILE A 213 27.55 2.89 -6.39
C ILE A 213 26.06 2.85 -6.04
N ARG A 214 25.36 4.00 -6.04
CA ARG A 214 23.91 4.04 -5.79
C ARG A 214 23.12 3.32 -6.88
N ALA A 215 23.50 3.51 -8.14
CA ALA A 215 22.93 2.78 -9.27
C ALA A 215 23.22 1.28 -9.16
N ALA A 216 24.46 0.90 -8.83
CA ALA A 216 24.85 -0.49 -8.65
C ALA A 216 24.08 -1.16 -7.50
N MET A 217 23.87 -0.46 -6.38
CA MET A 217 23.06 -0.95 -5.27
C MET A 217 21.60 -1.22 -5.67
N ARG A 218 20.96 -0.28 -6.40
CA ARG A 218 19.59 -0.45 -6.89
C ARG A 218 19.45 -1.66 -7.82
N GLN A 219 20.50 -1.98 -8.56
CA GLN A 219 20.55 -3.13 -9.47
C GLN A 219 20.87 -4.44 -8.74
N GLY A 220 21.78 -4.41 -7.76
CA GLY A 220 22.38 -5.59 -7.16
C GLY A 220 21.56 -6.26 -6.06
N THR A 221 20.72 -5.50 -5.34
CA THR A 221 19.93 -6.05 -4.24
C THR A 221 18.63 -5.28 -4.05
N ASN A 222 17.56 -6.01 -3.72
CA ASN A 222 16.26 -5.41 -3.36
C ASN A 222 16.01 -5.37 -1.84
N LYS A 223 16.97 -5.83 -1.03
CA LYS A 223 16.81 -5.96 0.42
C LYS A 223 17.03 -4.65 1.17
N ILE A 224 17.83 -3.76 0.61
CA ILE A 224 18.15 -2.46 1.19
C ILE A 224 18.32 -1.41 0.10
N THR A 225 17.71 -0.25 0.30
CA THR A 225 17.80 0.88 -0.63
C THR A 225 19.03 1.76 -0.34
N PRO A 226 19.59 2.46 -1.34
CA PRO A 226 20.67 3.41 -1.12
C PRO A 226 20.28 4.52 -0.12
N GLU A 227 19.02 4.93 -0.12
CA GLU A 227 18.47 5.96 0.77
C GLU A 227 18.46 5.47 2.22
N GLU A 228 18.05 4.22 2.46
CA GLU A 228 18.18 3.59 3.78
C GLU A 228 19.65 3.53 4.25
N CYS A 229 20.58 3.15 3.37
CA CYS A 229 22.01 3.17 3.69
C CYS A 229 22.54 4.57 4.00
N LEU A 230 22.06 5.60 3.30
CA LEU A 230 22.38 6.99 3.62
C LEU A 230 21.83 7.38 4.99
N THR A 231 20.56 7.09 5.30
CA THR A 231 20.00 7.37 6.64
C THR A 231 20.77 6.64 7.75
N LEU A 232 21.23 5.41 7.48
CA LEU A 232 22.06 4.64 8.39
C LEU A 232 23.44 5.26 8.60
N SER A 233 24.10 5.71 7.52
CA SER A 233 25.37 6.43 7.59
C SER A 233 25.23 7.77 8.33
N ASN A 234 24.07 8.41 8.22
CA ASN A 234 23.77 9.67 8.90
C ASN A 234 23.41 9.47 10.38
N GLY A 235 23.08 8.23 10.79
CA GLY A 235 22.52 7.93 12.11
C GLY A 235 21.10 8.46 12.30
N THR A 236 20.37 8.75 11.22
CA THR A 236 19.00 9.29 11.25
C THR A 236 17.94 8.22 10.98
N CYS A 237 18.32 6.95 10.97
CA CYS A 237 17.41 5.84 10.77
C CYS A 237 16.48 5.61 11.98
N PRO A 238 15.25 5.11 11.77
CA PRO A 238 14.31 4.85 12.86
C PRO A 238 14.89 3.88 13.89
N GLY A 239 14.97 4.31 15.15
CA GLY A 239 15.49 3.49 16.25
C GLY A 239 17.02 3.44 16.36
N CYS A 240 17.76 4.18 15.54
CA CYS A 240 19.22 4.24 15.63
C CYS A 240 19.66 5.10 16.81
N THR A 241 20.37 4.49 17.76
CA THR A 241 21.12 5.21 18.80
C THR A 241 22.51 5.58 18.27
N PRO A 242 23.17 6.63 18.81
CA PRO A 242 24.54 6.97 18.42
C PRO A 242 25.48 5.78 18.62
N GLY A 243 26.01 5.23 17.52
CA GLY A 243 26.96 4.11 17.52
C GLY A 243 26.33 2.70 17.40
N GLU A 244 25.02 2.56 17.50
CA GLU A 244 24.35 1.25 17.37
C GLU A 244 23.49 1.17 16.11
N ILE A 245 23.41 -0.03 15.53
CA ILE A 245 22.55 -0.34 14.39
C ILE A 245 21.42 -1.23 14.90
N PRO A 246 20.15 -0.84 14.73
CA PRO A 246 19.02 -1.66 15.12
C PRO A 246 19.08 -3.04 14.44
N ASN A 247 18.70 -4.09 15.17
CA ASN A 247 18.74 -5.48 14.68
C ASN A 247 18.03 -5.67 13.33
N TYR A 248 16.92 -4.99 13.08
CA TYR A 248 16.20 -5.10 11.81
C TYR A 248 17.00 -4.53 10.62
N MET A 249 17.75 -3.45 10.82
CA MET A 249 18.65 -2.89 9.77
C MET A 249 19.85 -3.78 9.56
N LEU A 250 20.40 -4.35 10.64
CA LEU A 250 21.49 -5.32 10.54
C LEU A 250 21.07 -6.55 9.73
N GLN A 251 19.86 -7.06 9.95
CA GLN A 251 19.30 -8.17 9.16
C GLN A 251 19.20 -7.81 7.67
N LYS A 252 18.72 -6.60 7.32
CA LYS A 252 18.67 -6.13 5.93
C LYS A 252 20.07 -6.06 5.30
N LEU A 253 21.06 -5.51 6.02
CA LEU A 253 22.44 -5.41 5.54
C LEU A 253 23.05 -6.80 5.25
N VAL A 254 22.88 -7.74 6.18
CA VAL A 254 23.41 -9.11 6.03
C VAL A 254 22.71 -9.84 4.89
N ALA A 255 21.39 -9.69 4.75
CA ALA A 255 20.64 -10.28 3.64
C ALA A 255 21.11 -9.74 2.27
N ALA A 256 21.36 -8.43 2.18
CA ALA A 256 21.91 -7.80 0.98
C ALA A 256 23.34 -8.27 0.66
N GLU A 257 24.22 -8.32 1.66
CA GLU A 257 25.59 -8.82 1.52
C GLU A 257 25.61 -10.27 1.03
N TYR A 258 24.74 -11.12 1.58
CA TYR A 258 24.62 -12.51 1.19
C TYR A 258 24.08 -12.69 -0.24
N GLU A 259 23.07 -11.92 -0.64
CA GLU A 259 22.52 -11.94 -2.01
C GLU A 259 23.58 -11.56 -3.05
N LEU A 260 24.37 -10.52 -2.77
CA LEU A 260 25.46 -10.08 -3.65
C LEU A 260 26.62 -11.06 -3.69
N SER A 261 26.93 -11.71 -2.56
CA SER A 261 28.03 -12.68 -2.49
C SER A 261 27.66 -14.02 -3.14
N SER A 262 26.42 -14.45 -3.03
CA SER A 262 25.92 -15.74 -3.56
C SER A 262 25.62 -15.71 -5.05
N SER A 263 25.32 -14.54 -5.63
CA SER A 263 24.98 -14.39 -7.06
C SER A 263 26.16 -14.63 -8.03
N GLY A 264 27.36 -14.98 -7.53
CA GLY A 264 28.49 -15.46 -8.34
C GLY A 264 28.58 -16.99 -8.41
N ALA A 265 27.91 -17.68 -7.48
CA ALA A 265 27.85 -19.13 -7.41
C ALA A 265 26.43 -19.58 -7.74
N SER A 266 26.18 -19.88 -9.01
CA SER A 266 25.10 -20.81 -9.38
C SER A 266 25.47 -22.24 -8.93
N GLU A 267 26.00 -22.41 -7.72
CA GLU A 267 26.11 -23.71 -7.08
C GLU A 267 24.73 -24.06 -6.55
N ALA A 268 24.23 -25.21 -7.00
CA ALA A 268 22.98 -25.80 -6.56
C ALA A 268 22.84 -25.65 -5.05
N MET A 269 21.89 -24.81 -4.65
CA MET A 269 21.50 -24.56 -3.27
C MET A 269 21.30 -25.92 -2.60
N GLN A 270 22.27 -26.38 -1.81
CA GLN A 270 22.10 -27.59 -1.02
C GLN A 270 21.05 -27.26 0.03
N THR A 271 19.83 -27.76 -0.19
CA THR A 271 18.74 -27.67 0.77
C THR A 271 19.19 -28.29 2.09
N GLU A 272 19.52 -27.45 3.06
CA GLU A 272 19.72 -27.89 4.43
C GLU A 272 18.37 -28.30 5.00
N TRP A 273 18.14 -29.61 5.06
CA TRP A 273 16.92 -30.22 5.58
C TRP A 273 16.54 -29.74 6.99
N GLY A 274 17.51 -29.23 7.77
CA GLY A 274 17.28 -28.66 9.10
C GLY A 274 16.34 -27.46 9.11
N TYR A 275 16.30 -26.65 8.04
CA TYR A 275 15.38 -25.51 7.94
C TYR A 275 13.90 -25.94 7.89
N TYR A 276 13.62 -27.06 7.23
CA TYR A 276 12.27 -27.62 7.10
C TYR A 276 11.75 -28.26 8.40
N LEU A 277 12.62 -28.47 9.38
CA LEU A 277 12.28 -29.04 10.69
C LEU A 277 12.07 -27.98 11.78
N ASP A 278 12.31 -26.70 11.49
CA ASP A 278 11.99 -25.60 12.41
C ASP A 278 10.46 -25.51 12.59
N GLY A 279 10.00 -25.44 13.83
CA GLY A 279 8.59 -25.27 14.17
C GLY A 279 7.96 -24.01 13.56
N ASN A 280 8.77 -23.00 13.22
CA ASN A 280 8.33 -21.82 12.49
C ASN A 280 8.00 -22.12 11.02
N PHE A 281 8.75 -23.03 10.38
CA PHE A 281 8.47 -23.48 9.01
C PHE A 281 7.22 -24.37 8.96
N LEU A 282 6.93 -25.08 10.04
CA LEU A 282 5.72 -25.90 10.19
C LEU A 282 4.45 -25.09 10.47
N GLN A 283 4.55 -23.77 10.68
CA GLN A 283 3.36 -22.93 10.73
C GLN A 283 2.68 -22.94 9.36
N ALA A 284 1.37 -23.19 9.34
CA ALA A 284 0.60 -23.10 8.12
C ALA A 284 0.82 -21.72 7.50
N LEU A 285 1.32 -21.68 6.26
CA LEU A 285 1.49 -20.42 5.55
C LEU A 285 0.14 -19.71 5.55
N PRO A 286 0.11 -18.40 5.89
CA PRO A 286 -1.14 -17.66 5.86
C PRO A 286 -1.73 -17.79 4.46
N VAL A 287 -2.92 -18.38 4.38
CA VAL A 287 -3.59 -18.61 3.10
C VAL A 287 -3.92 -17.24 2.54
N LEU A 288 -3.26 -16.88 1.42
CA LEU A 288 -3.58 -15.68 0.66
C LEU A 288 -4.99 -15.84 0.08
N SER A 289 -5.97 -15.32 0.79
CA SER A 289 -7.36 -15.25 0.35
C SER A 289 -7.75 -13.80 0.08
N LEU A 290 -8.69 -13.59 -0.85
CA LEU A 290 -9.25 -12.26 -1.13
C LEU A 290 -9.83 -11.59 0.14
N GLN A 291 -10.35 -12.40 1.07
CA GLN A 291 -10.95 -11.96 2.33
C GLN A 291 -9.91 -11.42 3.32
N ASN A 292 -8.73 -12.04 3.38
CA ASN A 292 -7.70 -11.68 4.35
C ASN A 292 -6.68 -10.67 3.80
N GLY A 293 -6.63 -10.50 2.47
CA GLY A 293 -5.64 -9.65 1.82
C GLY A 293 -5.94 -8.14 1.93
N THR A 294 -7.17 -7.74 2.26
CA THR A 294 -7.56 -6.32 2.24
C THR A 294 -8.50 -5.95 3.39
N ARG A 295 -8.65 -4.65 3.65
CA ARG A 295 -9.60 -4.10 4.63
C ARG A 295 -11.08 -4.20 4.21
N PHE A 296 -11.35 -4.59 2.97
CA PHE A 296 -12.69 -4.62 2.41
C PHE A 296 -13.24 -6.04 2.38
N ASP A 297 -14.48 -6.18 2.82
CA ASP A 297 -15.23 -7.41 2.67
C ASP A 297 -15.88 -7.46 1.28
N PRO A 298 -15.45 -8.37 0.38
CA PRO A 298 -15.98 -8.46 -0.97
C PRO A 298 -17.41 -9.04 -1.02
N GLN A 299 -17.93 -9.60 0.10
CA GLN A 299 -19.32 -10.06 0.18
C GLN A 299 -20.30 -8.88 0.14
N LYS A 300 -19.86 -7.69 0.57
CA LYS A 300 -20.65 -6.45 0.51
C LYS A 300 -20.53 -5.80 -0.88
N CYS A 301 -21.13 -6.43 -1.88
CA CYS A 301 -20.98 -6.08 -3.28
C CYS A 301 -22.09 -5.17 -3.86
N LEU A 302 -23.17 -4.93 -3.13
CA LEU A 302 -24.25 -4.02 -3.55
C LEU A 302 -24.08 -2.66 -2.92
N TYR A 303 -24.15 -1.59 -3.72
CA TYR A 303 -24.23 -0.23 -3.23
C TYR A 303 -25.68 0.28 -3.30
N ARG A 304 -26.29 0.55 -2.15
CA ARG A 304 -27.68 1.02 -2.02
C ARG A 304 -27.77 2.06 -0.91
N ASP A 305 -28.51 3.13 -1.15
CA ASP A 305 -28.77 4.19 -0.16
C ASP A 305 -27.47 4.75 0.46
N GLY A 306 -26.44 4.90 -0.36
CA GLY A 306 -25.13 5.39 0.07
C GLY A 306 -24.27 4.38 0.85
N GLN A 307 -24.70 3.12 0.96
CA GLN A 307 -24.01 2.10 1.75
C GLN A 307 -23.71 0.83 0.95
N TRP A 308 -22.60 0.19 1.30
CA TRP A 308 -22.24 -1.12 0.76
C TRP A 308 -22.86 -2.23 1.62
N ILE A 309 -23.77 -2.98 1.03
CA ILE A 309 -24.54 -4.06 1.66
C ILE A 309 -24.24 -5.41 0.99
N GLU A 310 -24.53 -6.49 1.72
CA GLU A 310 -24.53 -7.86 1.19
C GLU A 310 -25.78 -8.05 0.29
N PRO A 311 -25.66 -8.76 -0.85
CA PRO A 311 -26.76 -8.98 -1.80
C PRO A 311 -27.90 -9.86 -1.27
#